data_AF-A0A968MTP6-F1
#
_entry.id   AF-A0A968MTP6-F1
#
_cell.length_a   1.000
_cell.length_b   1.000
_cell.length_c   1.000
_cell.angle_alpha   90.00
_cell.angle_beta   90.00
_cell.angle_gamma   90.00
#
_symmetry.space_group_name_H-M   'P 1'
#
loop_
_entity.id
_entity.type
_entity.pdbx_description
1 polymer ?
#
loop_
_entity_poly.entity_id
_entity_poly.type
_entity_poly.pdbx_seq_one_letter_code
_entity_poly.pdbx_strand_id
1 'polypeptide(L)'
;MRMFMQGFQDSVILRFAKLELVRGEWRKYNLSLREGGQSYSVPEEKEGTFEISSVNIEENAQKSPVNYVLPPGIDRVIDPQNPQLTQLNEQSMVLKVNNLLNGDARAAYKTMDLDVRQYKRLQMEVHAEDIPGAGSSLKDDEITLFIRMGSDYRNNYYEIEVPLKLTRHKSNYSNNSDEDRRAVWPLENRIDFAFEDFQRVKQARNDLMRVPNTTITYSTIFDYQIDGTPYTYYICGNPNLSNVRTMMIGIRYPKNKGTHGSTRSAEVWVNELRLTNFNEKGGWAANARVITKLADLGTLSIAGSTLKPGFGSIDQKVNERSKEEINTYDISSNLELGKFFPEKSGVQIPMYIGYSESFTDPEYNPLDPDIPLQAALDNAANKAERDSIIRLSRDYVMRRSLNFTNVRINKMDGKPHFYDISNWSFNYAFNETYSHNIRTERSIDKRYHGGIMYNFTGRPKNNSTFPENQNI
;
A
#
# COMPACT_ATOMS: atom_id res chain seq x y z
N MET A 1 4.34 38.58 1.06
CA MET A 1 5.72 39.04 1.37
C MET A 1 5.73 40.56 1.31
N ARG A 2 6.35 41.25 2.29
CA ARG A 2 6.55 42.70 2.25
C ARG A 2 8.04 42.95 2.41
N MET A 3 8.67 43.51 1.39
CA MET A 3 10.09 43.87 1.39
C MET A 3 10.19 45.39 1.53
N PHE A 4 11.08 45.84 2.41
CA PHE A 4 11.44 47.24 2.53
C PHE A 4 12.95 47.34 2.52
N MET A 5 13.46 48.39 1.90
CA MET A 5 14.87 48.69 1.87
C MET A 5 15.07 50.11 2.38
N GLN A 6 16.00 50.29 3.30
CA GLN A 6 16.27 51.57 3.96
C GLN A 6 17.78 51.75 4.07
N GLY A 7 18.22 53.00 4.28
CA GLY A 7 19.63 53.30 4.55
C GLY A 7 20.51 53.51 3.31
N PHE A 8 19.94 53.68 2.11
CA PHE A 8 20.72 54.07 0.95
C PHE A 8 21.04 55.57 0.99
N GLN A 9 22.30 55.92 0.70
CA GLN A 9 22.76 57.31 0.64
C GLN A 9 22.59 57.93 -0.76
N ASP A 10 22.30 57.12 -1.77
CA ASP A 10 22.07 57.53 -3.16
C ASP A 10 21.10 56.54 -3.86
N SER A 11 20.82 56.75 -5.15
CA SER A 11 19.91 55.98 -6.00
C SER A 11 20.37 54.54 -6.17
N VAL A 12 19.49 53.58 -5.86
CA VAL A 12 19.75 52.14 -6.02
C VAL A 12 18.75 51.51 -6.96
N ILE A 13 19.24 50.74 -7.92
CA ILE A 13 18.42 49.94 -8.84
C ILE A 13 18.66 48.46 -8.55
N LEU A 14 17.61 47.76 -8.13
CA LEU A 14 17.65 46.31 -7.95
C LEU A 14 16.99 45.62 -9.13
N ARG A 15 17.67 44.62 -9.69
CA ARG A 15 17.17 43.79 -10.78
C ARG A 15 17.13 42.35 -10.30
N PHE A 16 15.93 41.87 -10.00
CA PHE A 16 15.69 40.46 -9.73
C PHE A 16 15.39 39.76 -11.05
N ALA A 17 16.30 38.91 -11.51
CA ALA A 17 16.03 38.06 -12.67
C ALA A 17 14.89 37.06 -12.36
N LYS A 18 14.85 36.56 -11.12
CA LYS A 18 13.82 35.66 -10.60
C LYS A 18 13.69 35.88 -9.08
N LEU A 19 12.47 36.10 -8.59
CA LEU A 19 12.15 36.23 -7.17
C LEU A 19 10.94 35.36 -6.88
N GLU A 20 11.16 34.22 -6.22
CA GLU A 20 10.12 33.21 -6.04
C GLU A 20 10.06 32.72 -4.60
N LEU A 21 8.87 32.28 -4.21
CA LEU A 21 8.64 31.54 -2.98
C LEU A 21 8.51 30.07 -3.35
N VAL A 22 9.58 29.30 -3.16
CA VAL A 22 9.60 27.87 -3.43
C VAL A 22 9.07 27.11 -2.22
N ARG A 23 8.04 26.29 -2.44
CA ARG A 23 7.51 25.39 -1.42
C ARG A 23 8.25 24.05 -1.51
N GLY A 24 8.89 23.64 -0.42
CA GLY A 24 9.44 22.29 -0.28
C GLY A 24 8.35 21.26 -0.02
N GLU A 25 8.47 20.09 -0.64
CA GLU A 25 7.64 18.91 -0.38
C GLU A 25 8.03 18.23 0.95
N TRP A 26 9.31 18.31 1.30
CA TRP A 26 9.88 17.79 2.54
C TRP A 26 9.82 18.83 3.65
N ARG A 27 9.47 18.41 4.86
CA ARG A 27 9.29 19.27 6.03
C ARG A 27 10.34 18.97 7.09
N LYS A 28 10.83 20.00 7.78
CA LYS A 28 11.74 19.84 8.92
C LYS A 28 11.03 19.12 10.06
N TYR A 29 11.68 18.10 10.61
CA TYR A 29 11.27 17.47 11.86
C TYR A 29 11.87 18.25 13.03
N ASN A 30 11.01 18.82 13.89
CA ASN A 30 11.42 19.76 14.94
C ASN A 30 11.49 19.13 16.34
N LEU A 31 11.26 17.82 16.46
CA LEU A 31 11.35 17.11 17.74
C LEU A 31 12.71 16.42 17.84
N SER A 32 13.17 16.17 19.07
CA SER A 32 14.48 15.57 19.30
C SER A 32 14.58 14.14 18.74
N LEU A 33 15.74 13.82 18.18
CA LEU A 33 16.11 12.52 17.63
C LEU A 33 17.38 11.96 18.29
N ARG A 34 17.71 12.40 19.53
CA ARG A 34 18.90 11.95 20.25
C ARG A 34 18.94 10.44 20.50
N GLU A 35 20.13 9.85 20.36
CA GLU A 35 20.41 8.44 20.62
C GLU A 35 20.26 8.08 22.11
N GLY A 36 19.59 6.96 22.42
CA GLY A 36 19.52 6.41 23.78
C GLY A 36 18.43 7.00 24.69
N GLY A 37 17.51 7.80 24.14
CA GLY A 37 16.31 8.23 24.85
C GLY A 37 15.65 9.41 24.14
N GLN A 38 14.41 9.21 23.71
CA GLN A 38 13.53 10.34 23.36
C GLN A 38 13.10 11.03 24.66
N SER A 39 14.06 11.69 25.33
CA SER A 39 13.78 12.46 26.53
C SER A 39 12.91 13.65 26.15
N TYR A 40 11.78 13.79 26.83
CA TYR A 40 10.92 14.95 26.73
C TYR A 40 11.59 16.14 27.42
N SER A 41 12.58 16.74 26.78
CA SER A 41 13.04 18.09 27.11
C SER A 41 12.67 19.01 25.96
N VAL A 42 11.53 19.68 26.11
CA VAL A 42 11.18 20.86 25.30
C VAL A 42 11.78 22.08 26.02
N PRO A 43 12.55 22.97 25.35
CA PRO A 43 13.14 22.84 24.02
C PRO A 43 14.48 22.08 24.07
N GLU A 44 14.82 21.45 22.96
CA GLU A 44 16.19 21.03 22.65
C GLU A 44 17.16 22.20 22.91
N GLU A 45 18.30 21.94 23.55
CA GLU A 45 19.34 22.96 23.66
C GLU A 45 19.64 23.49 22.26
N LYS A 46 19.58 24.82 22.07
CA LYS A 46 19.77 25.48 20.77
C LYS A 46 21.23 25.37 20.34
N GLU A 47 21.66 24.17 19.97
CA GLU A 47 22.97 23.95 19.40
C GLU A 47 22.79 23.28 18.05
N GLY A 48 22.86 24.14 17.04
CA GLY A 48 22.89 23.79 15.63
C GLY A 48 21.71 24.28 14.80
N THR A 49 21.98 24.59 13.54
CA THR A 49 20.96 24.96 12.55
C THR A 49 20.75 23.80 11.58
N PHE A 50 19.50 23.59 11.18
CA PHE A 50 19.14 22.61 10.16
C PHE A 50 18.33 23.29 9.06
N GLU A 51 18.80 23.16 7.83
CA GLU A 51 18.22 23.77 6.64
C GLU A 51 17.93 22.71 5.58
N ILE A 52 16.79 22.86 4.92
CA ILE A 52 16.40 22.03 3.77
C ILE A 52 16.31 22.97 2.59
N SER A 53 17.05 22.66 1.54
CA SER A 53 17.03 23.40 0.27
C SER A 53 17.14 22.40 -0.89
N SER A 54 17.29 22.92 -2.11
CA SER A 54 17.59 22.11 -3.28
C SER A 54 18.84 22.64 -3.97
N VAL A 55 19.56 21.72 -4.62
CA VAL A 55 20.60 22.04 -5.60
C VAL A 55 20.17 21.47 -6.94
N ASN A 56 20.47 22.18 -8.02
CA ASN A 56 20.05 21.77 -9.36
C ASN A 56 21.15 22.02 -10.40
N ILE A 57 21.05 21.32 -11.53
CA ILE A 57 22.08 21.38 -12.57
C ILE A 57 22.16 22.73 -13.28
N GLU A 58 21.06 23.47 -13.37
CA GLU A 58 21.01 24.73 -14.12
C GLU A 58 21.59 25.91 -13.33
N GLU A 59 21.34 25.97 -12.02
CA GLU A 59 21.72 27.08 -11.15
C GLU A 59 22.98 26.77 -10.33
N ASN A 60 23.28 25.48 -10.04
CA ASN A 60 24.35 25.08 -9.13
C ASN A 60 25.50 24.30 -9.80
N ALA A 61 25.57 24.25 -11.13
CA ALA A 61 26.70 23.68 -11.87
C ALA A 61 28.03 24.42 -11.64
N GLN A 62 28.01 25.61 -11.03
CA GLN A 62 29.20 26.41 -10.67
C GLN A 62 29.31 26.63 -9.14
N LYS A 63 28.57 25.86 -8.33
CA LYS A 63 28.65 25.93 -6.86
C LYS A 63 30.05 25.53 -6.37
N SER A 64 30.49 26.15 -5.28
CA SER A 64 31.74 25.83 -4.55
C SER A 64 31.38 25.42 -3.11
N PRO A 65 32.12 24.50 -2.46
CA PRO A 65 33.36 23.84 -2.90
C PRO A 65 33.15 22.64 -3.83
N VAL A 66 31.93 22.10 -3.92
CA VAL A 66 31.54 21.08 -4.88
C VAL A 66 30.38 21.60 -5.73
N ASN A 67 30.51 21.50 -7.04
CA ASN A 67 29.46 21.85 -7.98
C ASN A 67 28.53 20.67 -8.25
N TYR A 68 27.27 20.98 -8.61
CA TYR A 68 26.28 19.94 -8.88
C TYR A 68 26.58 19.23 -10.22
N VAL A 69 26.78 17.91 -10.14
CA VAL A 69 26.84 17.01 -11.28
C VAL A 69 25.78 15.93 -11.14
N LEU A 70 25.31 15.38 -12.27
CA LEU A 70 24.32 14.32 -12.28
C LEU A 70 24.90 13.04 -11.64
N PRO A 71 24.11 12.26 -10.87
CA PRO A 71 24.57 10.97 -10.38
C PRO A 71 24.90 10.01 -11.54
N PRO A 72 25.89 9.10 -11.40
CA PRO A 72 26.27 8.17 -12.45
C PRO A 72 25.09 7.37 -13.02
N GLY A 73 24.98 7.29 -14.35
CA GLY A 73 23.94 6.52 -15.03
C GLY A 73 22.56 7.19 -15.09
N ILE A 74 22.47 8.45 -14.67
CA ILE A 74 21.22 9.24 -14.67
C ILE A 74 21.34 10.37 -15.67
N ASP A 75 20.44 10.41 -16.63
CA ASP A 75 20.42 11.45 -17.67
C ASP A 75 19.17 12.32 -17.50
N ARG A 76 19.30 13.58 -17.91
CA ARG A 76 18.18 14.52 -17.86
C ARG A 76 17.04 14.05 -18.75
N VAL A 77 15.83 14.10 -18.21
CA VAL A 77 14.61 13.75 -18.95
C VAL A 77 14.38 14.74 -20.08
N ILE A 78 14.07 14.24 -21.28
CA ILE A 78 13.66 15.06 -22.43
C ILE A 78 12.17 15.36 -22.30
N ASP A 79 11.79 16.63 -22.45
CA ASP A 79 10.39 17.04 -22.43
C ASP A 79 9.67 16.60 -23.72
N PRO A 80 8.70 15.67 -23.66
CA PRO A 80 8.01 15.18 -24.83
C PRO A 80 6.97 16.17 -25.37
N GLN A 81 6.65 17.23 -24.64
CA GLN A 81 5.63 18.21 -25.05
C GLN A 81 6.20 19.26 -26.02
N ASN A 82 7.52 19.39 -26.08
CA ASN A 82 8.19 20.37 -26.92
C ASN A 82 8.68 19.74 -28.23
N PRO A 83 8.44 20.35 -29.40
CA PRO A 83 8.91 19.84 -30.69
C PRO A 83 10.44 19.99 -30.87
N GLN A 84 11.09 20.80 -30.03
CA GLN A 84 12.55 20.90 -29.93
C GLN A 84 13.03 20.08 -28.73
N LEU A 85 14.19 19.44 -28.85
CA LEU A 85 14.79 18.67 -27.77
C LEU A 85 15.19 19.58 -26.60
N THR A 86 14.32 19.70 -25.61
CA THR A 86 14.57 20.41 -24.36
C THR A 86 14.70 19.42 -23.22
N GLN A 87 15.77 19.56 -22.43
CA GLN A 87 15.97 18.76 -21.23
C GLN A 87 15.34 19.43 -20.03
N LEU A 88 14.65 18.65 -19.20
CA LEU A 88 14.10 19.11 -17.93
C LEU A 88 15.21 19.34 -16.91
N ASN A 89 14.94 20.19 -15.92
CA ASN A 89 15.88 20.44 -14.84
C ASN A 89 16.01 19.20 -13.94
N GLU A 90 17.22 18.94 -13.48
CA GLU A 90 17.53 17.88 -12.51
C GLU A 90 17.87 18.53 -11.17
N GLN A 91 17.27 18.05 -10.08
CA GLN A 91 17.46 18.63 -8.75
C GLN A 91 17.61 17.56 -7.66
N SER A 92 18.36 17.88 -6.62
CA SER A 92 18.53 17.06 -5.41
C SER A 92 18.15 17.84 -4.17
N MET A 93 17.71 17.12 -3.13
CA MET A 93 17.41 17.72 -1.83
C MET A 93 18.70 17.88 -1.04
N VAL A 94 18.91 19.06 -0.45
CA VAL A 94 20.02 19.36 0.45
C VAL A 94 19.55 19.31 1.89
N LEU A 95 20.28 18.58 2.71
CA LEU A 95 20.19 18.55 4.16
C LEU A 95 21.45 19.22 4.69
N LYS A 96 21.32 20.45 5.20
CA LYS A 96 22.46 21.21 5.73
C LYS A 96 22.35 21.32 7.24
N VAL A 97 23.35 20.80 7.94
CA VAL A 97 23.46 20.88 9.40
C VAL A 97 24.69 21.70 9.78
N ASN A 98 24.52 22.64 10.70
CA ASN A 98 25.65 23.32 11.34
C ASN A 98 25.63 23.00 12.83
N ASN A 99 26.79 22.76 13.42
CA ASN A 99 26.97 22.47 14.84
C ASN A 99 26.08 21.34 15.38
N LEU A 100 25.92 20.25 14.61
CA LEU A 100 25.22 19.05 15.06
C LEU A 100 25.99 18.38 16.18
N LEU A 101 25.37 18.26 17.36
CA LEU A 101 25.97 17.68 18.55
C LEU A 101 26.17 16.16 18.43
N ASN A 102 27.20 15.65 19.10
CA ASN A 102 27.42 14.21 19.23
C ASN A 102 26.23 13.50 19.90
N GLY A 103 25.74 12.44 19.26
CA GLY A 103 24.56 11.69 19.65
C GLY A 103 23.22 12.33 19.23
N ASP A 104 23.25 13.41 18.44
CA ASP A 104 22.07 14.11 17.94
C ASP A 104 21.83 13.86 16.43
N ALA A 105 20.60 14.12 15.98
CA ALA A 105 20.18 13.94 14.60
C ALA A 105 19.15 14.99 14.16
N ARG A 106 19.22 15.39 12.88
CA ARG A 106 18.27 16.31 12.26
C ARG A 106 17.72 15.69 10.98
N ALA A 107 16.43 15.85 10.73
CA ALA A 107 15.78 15.15 9.63
C ALA A 107 14.69 15.97 8.94
N ALA A 108 14.48 15.61 7.68
CA ALA A 108 13.33 16.00 6.89
C ALA A 108 12.36 14.82 6.79
N TYR A 109 11.06 15.09 6.76
CA TYR A 109 10.04 14.06 6.55
C TYR A 109 9.05 14.43 5.47
N LYS A 110 8.46 13.41 4.85
CA LYS A 110 7.38 13.49 3.87
C LYS A 110 6.32 12.45 4.20
N THR A 111 5.05 12.87 4.08
CA THR A 111 3.91 11.96 4.17
C THR A 111 3.62 11.39 2.79
N MET A 112 3.38 10.08 2.72
CA MET A 112 3.04 9.35 1.51
C MET A 112 2.01 8.26 1.85
N ASP A 113 1.49 7.56 0.83
CA ASP A 113 0.67 6.37 0.99
C ASP A 113 1.16 5.35 -0.03
N LEU A 114 2.09 4.49 0.41
CA LEU A 114 2.88 3.66 -0.49
C LEU A 114 2.91 2.21 -0.01
N ASP A 115 2.47 1.29 -0.87
CA ASP A 115 2.69 -0.14 -0.72
C ASP A 115 3.97 -0.53 -1.47
N VAL A 116 5.02 -0.88 -0.71
CA VAL A 116 6.33 -1.23 -1.28
C VAL A 116 6.51 -2.74 -1.45
N ARG A 117 5.54 -3.57 -1.08
CA ARG A 117 5.69 -5.03 -1.01
C ARG A 117 5.93 -5.71 -2.36
N GLN A 118 5.51 -5.06 -3.45
CA GLN A 118 5.76 -5.56 -4.81
C GLN A 118 7.11 -5.12 -5.38
N TYR A 119 7.92 -4.37 -4.61
CA TYR A 119 9.27 -3.99 -4.98
C TYR A 119 10.24 -4.69 -4.05
N LYS A 120 11.40 -5.11 -4.58
CA LYS A 120 12.39 -5.82 -3.79
C LYS A 120 13.39 -4.88 -3.14
N ARG A 121 13.64 -3.71 -3.73
CA ARG A 121 14.73 -2.81 -3.30
C ARG A 121 14.30 -1.35 -3.30
N LEU A 122 14.96 -0.56 -2.45
CA LEU A 122 14.92 0.90 -2.47
C LEU A 122 16.32 1.41 -2.78
N GLN A 123 16.39 2.37 -3.69
CA GLN A 123 17.64 3.00 -4.12
C GLN A 123 17.58 4.51 -3.95
N MET A 124 18.71 5.12 -3.57
CA MET A 124 18.87 6.57 -3.48
C MET A 124 20.36 6.92 -3.58
N GLU A 125 20.67 7.95 -4.37
CA GLU A 125 22.03 8.47 -4.50
C GLU A 125 22.30 9.51 -3.42
N VAL A 126 23.48 9.47 -2.81
CA VAL A 126 23.82 10.32 -1.67
C VAL A 126 25.21 10.91 -1.85
N HIS A 127 25.30 12.21 -1.63
CA HIS A 127 26.53 12.98 -1.60
C HIS A 127 26.68 13.61 -0.21
N ALA A 128 27.91 13.71 0.28
CA ALA A 128 28.23 14.42 1.51
C ALA A 128 29.49 15.27 1.32
N GLU A 129 29.47 16.50 1.82
CA GLU A 129 30.62 17.40 1.87
C GLU A 129 30.73 18.07 3.24
N ASP A 130 31.96 18.43 3.60
CA ASP A 130 32.17 19.34 4.73
C ASP A 130 31.79 20.77 4.35
N ILE A 131 31.54 21.62 5.36
CA ILE A 131 31.24 23.03 5.16
C ILE A 131 32.52 23.85 5.42
N PRO A 132 33.09 24.53 4.40
CA PRO A 132 34.27 25.37 4.59
C PRO A 132 34.06 26.41 5.69
N GLY A 133 35.01 26.51 6.62
CA GLY A 133 34.98 27.51 7.68
C GLY A 133 34.04 27.21 8.86
N ALA A 134 33.40 26.03 8.91
CA ALA A 134 32.50 25.65 10.00
C ALA A 134 33.21 25.21 11.31
N GLY A 135 34.51 25.47 11.46
CA GLY A 135 35.29 25.32 12.70
C GLY A 135 35.74 23.90 13.04
N SER A 136 34.96 22.86 12.73
CA SER A 136 35.36 21.45 12.87
C SER A 136 35.51 20.79 11.50
N SER A 137 36.69 20.22 11.23
CA SER A 137 36.90 19.42 10.02
C SER A 137 36.15 18.09 10.18
N LEU A 138 35.19 17.86 9.30
CA LEU A 138 34.45 16.61 9.20
C LEU A 138 35.34 15.56 8.53
N LYS A 139 35.31 14.33 9.02
CA LYS A 139 36.01 13.19 8.42
C LYS A 139 35.01 12.12 7.94
N ASP A 140 35.49 11.24 7.06
CA ASP A 140 34.74 10.06 6.63
C ASP A 140 34.23 9.26 7.83
N ASP A 141 33.02 8.71 7.70
CA ASP A 141 32.33 7.87 8.70
C ASP A 141 32.02 8.54 10.05
N GLU A 142 32.21 9.86 10.20
CA GLU A 142 31.83 10.59 11.42
C GLU A 142 30.35 10.94 11.46
N ILE A 143 29.72 11.15 10.30
CA ILE A 143 28.28 11.36 10.17
C ILE A 143 27.64 10.22 9.40
N THR A 144 26.37 9.97 9.68
CA THR A 144 25.58 8.96 9.02
C THR A 144 24.33 9.59 8.39
N LEU A 145 23.92 9.04 7.25
CA LEU A 145 22.58 9.26 6.72
C LEU A 145 21.70 8.13 7.23
N PHE A 146 20.50 8.47 7.71
CA PHE A 146 19.49 7.46 7.99
C PHE A 146 18.22 7.71 7.17
N ILE A 147 17.60 6.61 6.74
CA ILE A 147 16.26 6.61 6.15
C ILE A 147 15.36 5.83 7.09
N ARG A 148 14.33 6.51 7.58
CA ARG A 148 13.27 5.94 8.41
C ARG A 148 11.96 5.88 7.64
N MET A 149 11.29 4.74 7.66
CA MET A 149 10.00 4.55 7.00
C MET A 149 9.07 3.66 7.79
N GLY A 150 7.78 3.97 7.76
CA GLY A 150 6.78 3.19 8.50
C GLY A 150 5.42 3.86 8.53
N SER A 151 4.57 3.42 9.45
CA SER A 151 3.25 4.01 9.68
C SER A 151 3.35 5.33 10.45
N ASP A 152 4.43 5.54 11.19
CA ASP A 152 4.78 6.80 11.84
C ASP A 152 6.31 6.99 11.90
N TYR A 153 6.75 8.13 12.45
CA TYR A 153 8.17 8.49 12.56
C TYR A 153 8.78 8.21 13.95
N ARG A 154 8.04 7.64 14.91
CA ARG A 154 8.43 7.58 16.33
C ARG A 154 8.33 6.20 16.97
N ASN A 155 7.24 5.51 16.76
CA ASN A 155 6.88 4.29 17.47
C ASN A 155 6.77 3.08 16.55
N ASN A 156 6.55 3.26 15.24
CA ASN A 156 6.35 2.19 14.29
C ASN A 156 7.11 2.49 12.99
N TYR A 157 8.40 2.16 12.99
CA TYR A 157 9.27 2.40 11.85
C TYR A 157 10.35 1.33 11.69
N TYR A 158 10.74 1.15 10.43
CA TYR A 158 12.04 0.63 10.05
C TYR A 158 12.98 1.78 9.80
N GLU A 159 14.25 1.62 10.12
CA GLU A 159 15.28 2.57 9.79
C GLU A 159 16.54 1.84 9.30
N ILE A 160 17.18 2.40 8.29
CA ILE A 160 18.55 2.06 7.92
C ILE A 160 19.45 3.25 8.20
N GLU A 161 20.67 2.97 8.59
CA GLU A 161 21.72 3.97 8.78
C GLU A 161 22.97 3.57 7.99
N VAL A 162 23.56 4.53 7.27
CA VAL A 162 24.80 4.35 6.51
C VAL A 162 25.82 5.43 6.92
N PRO A 163 27.08 5.06 7.20
CA PRO A 163 28.16 6.03 7.37
C PRO A 163 28.53 6.67 6.03
N LEU A 164 28.73 7.99 6.05
CA LEU A 164 28.99 8.76 4.84
C LEU A 164 30.48 8.99 4.60
N LYS A 165 30.88 8.84 3.35
CA LYS A 165 32.17 9.26 2.78
C LYS A 165 32.06 10.67 2.24
N LEU A 166 33.07 11.49 2.49
CA LEU A 166 33.09 12.88 2.05
C LEU A 166 33.64 13.00 0.64
N THR A 167 32.99 13.86 -0.14
CA THR A 167 33.53 14.29 -1.41
C THR A 167 34.65 15.28 -1.16
N ARG A 168 35.78 15.08 -1.85
CA ARG A 168 36.91 16.01 -1.77
C ARG A 168 36.51 17.37 -2.33
N HIS A 169 37.03 18.45 -1.79
CA HIS A 169 36.81 19.75 -2.41
C HIS A 169 37.63 19.86 -3.71
N LYS A 170 36.97 20.31 -4.78
CA LYS A 170 37.59 20.52 -6.10
C LYS A 170 36.84 21.64 -6.79
N SER A 171 37.58 22.56 -7.42
CA SER A 171 37.00 23.74 -8.06
C SER A 171 35.95 23.45 -9.14
N ASN A 172 36.04 22.30 -9.82
CA ASN A 172 35.06 21.89 -10.83
C ASN A 172 35.09 20.37 -11.08
N TYR A 173 33.95 19.72 -10.89
CA TYR A 173 33.63 18.36 -11.33
C TYR A 173 32.93 18.40 -12.68
N SER A 174 33.39 17.60 -13.63
CA SER A 174 32.82 17.52 -14.98
C SER A 174 31.64 16.56 -15.05
N ASN A 175 30.48 17.05 -15.51
CA ASN A 175 29.33 16.19 -15.86
C ASN A 175 29.62 15.19 -16.99
N ASN A 176 30.66 15.43 -17.79
CA ASN A 176 31.04 14.54 -18.90
C ASN A 176 32.06 13.47 -18.48
N SER A 177 32.47 13.44 -17.21
CA SER A 177 33.41 12.45 -16.69
C SER A 177 32.71 11.58 -15.66
N ASP A 178 32.59 10.29 -15.95
CA ASP A 178 32.03 9.31 -15.02
C ASP A 178 32.84 9.20 -13.72
N GLU A 179 34.15 9.45 -13.78
CA GLU A 179 35.01 9.48 -12.60
C GLU A 179 34.65 10.65 -11.69
N ASP A 180 34.45 11.84 -12.25
CA ASP A 180 34.04 13.02 -11.48
C ASP A 180 32.62 12.86 -10.93
N ARG A 181 31.70 12.27 -11.70
CA ARG A 181 30.34 11.94 -11.22
C ARG A 181 30.37 10.95 -10.06
N ARG A 182 31.20 9.90 -10.13
CA ARG A 182 31.41 8.94 -9.03
C ARG A 182 32.15 9.54 -7.84
N ALA A 183 32.99 10.56 -8.05
CA ALA A 183 33.65 11.26 -6.96
C ALA A 183 32.66 12.10 -6.15
N VAL A 184 31.68 12.73 -6.80
CA VAL A 184 30.59 13.48 -6.13
C VAL A 184 29.54 12.54 -5.55
N TRP A 185 29.19 11.47 -6.27
CA TRP A 185 28.22 10.46 -5.85
C TRP A 185 28.91 9.09 -5.67
N PRO A 186 29.64 8.89 -4.56
CA PRO A 186 30.36 7.65 -4.33
C PRO A 186 29.40 6.48 -4.10
N LEU A 187 29.78 5.31 -4.62
CA LEU A 187 29.00 4.07 -4.52
C LEU A 187 28.80 3.64 -3.07
N GLU A 188 29.75 3.98 -2.20
CA GLU A 188 29.76 3.71 -0.77
C GLU A 188 28.66 4.47 -0.03
N ASN A 189 28.26 5.65 -0.53
CA ASN A 189 27.15 6.43 0.03
C ASN A 189 25.80 6.04 -0.57
N ARG A 190 25.79 5.33 -1.71
CA ARG A 190 24.55 4.93 -2.37
C ARG A 190 23.74 4.03 -1.45
N ILE A 191 22.49 4.40 -1.23
CA ILE A 191 21.53 3.55 -0.56
C ILE A 191 20.98 2.57 -1.58
N ASP A 192 21.13 1.28 -1.30
CA ASP A 192 20.59 0.18 -2.10
C ASP A 192 20.38 -1.04 -1.21
N PHE A 193 19.22 -1.09 -0.53
CA PHE A 193 18.89 -2.17 0.41
C PHE A 193 17.68 -2.98 -0.07
N ALA A 194 17.59 -4.25 0.35
CA ALA A 194 16.45 -5.10 0.04
C ALA A 194 15.38 -4.97 1.13
N PHE A 195 14.11 -4.86 0.75
CA PHE A 195 13.02 -4.85 1.74
C PHE A 195 12.91 -6.17 2.53
N GLU A 196 13.42 -7.26 1.98
CA GLU A 196 13.56 -8.54 2.69
C GLU A 196 14.47 -8.42 3.92
N ASP A 197 15.46 -7.52 3.90
CA ASP A 197 16.34 -7.28 5.05
C ASP A 197 15.54 -6.75 6.26
N PHE A 198 14.55 -5.88 6.04
CA PHE A 198 13.63 -5.47 7.11
C PHE A 198 12.79 -6.62 7.66
N GLN A 199 12.36 -7.55 6.80
CA GLN A 199 11.63 -8.75 7.25
C GLN A 199 12.53 -9.62 8.14
N ARG A 200 13.81 -9.79 7.78
CA ARG A 200 14.80 -10.53 8.59
C ARG A 200 15.04 -9.87 9.94
N VAL A 201 15.24 -8.55 9.94
CA VAL A 201 15.42 -7.76 11.18
C VAL A 201 14.20 -7.89 12.09
N LYS A 202 12.99 -7.80 11.53
CA LYS A 202 11.74 -7.98 12.27
C LYS A 202 11.64 -9.39 12.89
N GLN A 203 11.92 -10.43 12.10
CA GLN A 203 11.87 -11.81 12.57
C GLN A 203 12.91 -12.06 13.67
N ALA A 204 14.16 -11.64 13.48
CA ALA A 204 15.21 -11.76 14.49
C ALA A 204 14.83 -11.09 15.81
N ARG A 205 14.23 -9.90 15.75
CA ARG A 205 13.70 -9.20 16.93
C ARG A 205 12.59 -10.00 17.59
N ASN A 206 11.60 -10.47 16.82
CA ASN A 206 10.45 -11.22 17.33
C ASN A 206 10.88 -12.55 17.98
N ASP A 207 11.90 -13.22 17.44
CA ASP A 207 12.44 -14.45 18.02
C ASP A 207 13.13 -14.17 19.36
N LEU A 208 13.90 -13.09 19.46
CA LEU A 208 14.48 -12.65 20.74
C LEU A 208 13.42 -12.26 21.77
N MET A 209 12.26 -11.75 21.35
CA MET A 209 11.13 -11.48 22.24
C MET A 209 10.48 -12.74 22.80
N ARG A 210 10.63 -13.89 22.12
CA ARG A 210 10.11 -15.19 22.59
C ARG A 210 11.03 -15.86 23.60
N VAL A 211 12.28 -15.40 23.72
CA VAL A 211 13.24 -15.93 24.70
C VAL A 211 12.81 -15.51 26.12
N PRO A 212 12.71 -16.45 27.08
CA PRO A 212 12.40 -16.12 28.47
C PRO A 212 13.38 -15.08 29.05
N ASN A 213 12.87 -14.13 29.82
CA ASN A 213 13.63 -13.05 30.49
C ASN A 213 14.34 -12.04 29.57
N THR A 214 13.95 -11.95 28.30
CA THR A 214 14.39 -10.88 27.39
C THR A 214 13.87 -9.50 27.81
N THR A 215 14.66 -8.45 27.60
CA THR A 215 14.24 -7.03 27.77
C THR A 215 13.76 -6.41 26.45
N ILE A 216 13.84 -7.15 25.34
CA ILE A 216 13.41 -6.69 24.03
C ILE A 216 11.89 -6.71 23.96
N THR A 217 11.31 -5.59 23.53
CA THR A 217 9.86 -5.40 23.38
C THR A 217 9.56 -4.67 22.08
N TYR A 218 8.29 -4.53 21.70
CA TYR A 218 7.89 -3.67 20.58
C TYR A 218 8.33 -2.21 20.78
N SER A 219 8.41 -1.70 22.01
CA SER A 219 8.85 -0.32 22.26
C SER A 219 10.37 -0.15 22.29
N THR A 220 11.13 -1.24 22.26
CA THR A 220 12.59 -1.18 22.24
C THR A 220 13.05 -0.88 20.82
N ILE A 221 13.96 0.08 20.66
CA ILE A 221 14.68 0.28 19.39
C ILE A 221 15.68 -0.87 19.28
N PHE A 222 15.39 -1.82 18.39
CA PHE A 222 16.23 -2.99 18.16
C PHE A 222 17.14 -2.72 16.99
N ASP A 223 18.44 -2.71 17.23
CA ASP A 223 19.48 -2.63 16.22
C ASP A 223 19.90 -4.02 15.73
N TYR A 224 20.20 -4.13 14.44
CA TYR A 224 20.63 -5.37 13.83
C TYR A 224 21.57 -5.07 12.66
N GLN A 225 22.68 -5.80 12.60
CA GLN A 225 23.64 -5.69 11.51
C GLN A 225 23.59 -6.97 10.69
N ILE A 226 23.40 -6.83 9.38
CA ILE A 226 23.41 -7.95 8.43
C ILE A 226 24.81 -8.03 7.82
N ASP A 227 25.43 -9.21 7.96
CA ASP A 227 26.75 -9.48 7.39
C ASP A 227 26.78 -9.21 5.88
N GLY A 228 27.85 -8.53 5.43
CA GLY A 228 28.02 -8.17 4.02
C GLY A 228 27.24 -6.93 3.58
N THR A 229 26.53 -6.25 4.48
CA THR A 229 25.90 -4.94 4.20
C THR A 229 26.60 -3.81 4.97
N PRO A 230 26.69 -2.60 4.40
CA PRO A 230 27.25 -1.43 5.10
C PRO A 230 26.24 -0.76 6.04
N TYR A 231 25.04 -1.32 6.17
CA TYR A 231 23.91 -0.71 6.87
C TYR A 231 23.77 -1.25 8.29
N THR A 232 23.44 -0.36 9.22
CA THR A 232 22.82 -0.74 10.49
C THR A 232 21.31 -0.59 10.36
N TYR A 233 20.59 -1.67 10.66
CA TYR A 233 19.13 -1.70 10.61
C TYR A 233 18.57 -1.46 12.00
N TYR A 234 17.48 -0.72 12.07
CA TYR A 234 16.73 -0.51 13.30
C TYR A 234 15.25 -0.80 13.06
N ILE A 235 14.60 -1.37 14.08
CA ILE A 235 13.14 -1.53 14.12
C ILE A 235 12.62 -1.06 15.47
N CYS A 236 11.53 -0.30 15.42
CA CYS A 236 10.75 0.09 16.59
C CYS A 236 9.27 -0.13 16.28
N GLY A 237 8.53 -0.74 17.20
CA GLY A 237 7.11 -1.07 17.09
C GLY A 237 6.81 -2.25 16.20
N ASN A 238 5.65 -2.19 15.54
CA ASN A 238 5.28 -3.13 14.49
C ASN A 238 5.00 -2.38 13.17
N PRO A 239 6.04 -1.80 12.54
CA PRO A 239 5.89 -1.16 11.24
C PRO A 239 5.43 -2.17 10.19
N ASN A 240 4.84 -1.66 9.12
CA ASN A 240 4.45 -2.48 7.97
C ASN A 240 4.88 -1.79 6.66
N LEU A 241 5.13 -2.61 5.64
CA LEU A 241 5.53 -2.20 4.30
C LEU A 241 4.34 -2.09 3.33
N SER A 242 3.14 -2.49 3.77
CA SER A 242 1.90 -2.40 2.97
C SER A 242 1.36 -0.99 2.87
N ASN A 243 1.63 -0.16 3.88
CA ASN A 243 1.17 1.21 3.98
C ASN A 243 2.25 2.03 4.70
N VAL A 244 3.29 2.38 3.94
CA VAL A 244 4.30 3.33 4.37
C VAL A 244 3.69 4.72 4.30
N ARG A 245 3.45 5.32 5.46
CA ARG A 245 2.80 6.63 5.59
C ARG A 245 3.78 7.77 5.70
N THR A 246 4.94 7.50 6.29
CA THR A 246 5.95 8.52 6.54
C THR A 246 7.28 7.99 6.08
N MET A 247 8.02 8.82 5.36
CA MET A 247 9.43 8.64 5.13
C MET A 247 10.19 9.83 5.69
N MET A 248 11.29 9.55 6.37
CA MET A 248 12.16 10.51 6.99
C MET A 248 13.58 10.23 6.55
N ILE A 249 14.29 11.28 6.14
CA ILE A 249 15.68 11.23 5.73
C ILE A 249 16.41 12.25 6.61
N GLY A 250 17.46 11.81 7.30
CA GLY A 250 18.17 12.66 8.23
C GLY A 250 19.65 12.39 8.31
N ILE A 251 20.36 13.35 8.90
CA ILE A 251 21.78 13.27 9.23
C ILE A 251 21.90 13.06 10.72
N ARG A 252 22.74 12.11 11.11
CA ARG A 252 23.04 11.79 12.50
C ARG A 252 24.54 11.90 12.73
N TYR A 253 24.93 12.38 13.90
CA TYR A 253 26.29 12.29 14.38
C TYR A 253 26.32 11.23 15.50
N PRO A 254 26.70 9.98 15.19
CA PRO A 254 26.56 8.89 16.14
C PRO A 254 27.39 9.11 17.40
N LYS A 255 26.85 8.75 18.56
CA LYS A 255 27.49 8.99 19.87
C LYS A 255 28.86 8.34 19.98
N ASN A 256 29.08 7.20 19.34
CA ASN A 256 30.35 6.47 19.35
C ASN A 256 31.43 7.04 18.42
N LYS A 257 31.12 8.05 17.58
CA LYS A 257 32.06 8.67 16.62
C LYS A 257 32.74 9.93 17.14
N GLY A 258 32.41 10.37 18.35
CA GLY A 258 32.83 11.67 18.86
C GLY A 258 33.10 11.69 20.35
N THR A 259 33.70 12.78 20.81
CA THR A 259 33.73 13.12 22.23
C THR A 259 32.44 13.82 22.62
N HIS A 260 32.00 13.63 23.85
CA HIS A 260 30.80 14.27 24.39
C HIS A 260 30.91 15.80 24.26
N GLY A 261 29.89 16.45 23.69
CA GLY A 261 29.86 17.89 23.44
C GLY A 261 30.60 18.36 22.19
N SER A 262 31.24 17.45 21.42
CA SER A 262 31.76 17.81 20.10
C SER A 262 30.62 18.03 19.10
N THR A 263 30.85 18.92 18.13
CA THR A 263 29.91 19.21 17.05
C THR A 263 30.51 18.90 15.68
N ARG A 264 29.64 18.68 14.70
CA ARG A 264 29.97 18.54 13.28
C ARG A 264 29.01 19.35 12.41
N SER A 265 29.52 19.83 11.28
CA SER A 265 28.75 20.58 10.29
C SER A 265 28.93 19.91 8.93
N ALA A 266 27.84 19.72 8.20
CA ALA A 266 27.83 18.95 6.97
C ALA A 266 26.73 19.42 6.02
N GLU A 267 26.99 19.28 4.72
CA GLU A 267 26.00 19.44 3.68
C GLU A 267 25.86 18.09 2.96
N VAL A 268 24.65 17.52 2.97
CA VAL A 268 24.37 16.21 2.39
C VAL A 268 23.31 16.39 1.32
N TRP A 269 23.54 15.85 0.13
CA TRP A 269 22.56 15.86 -0.95
C TRP A 269 22.02 14.46 -1.14
N VAL A 270 20.71 14.36 -1.34
CA VAL A 270 20.05 13.10 -1.67
C VAL A 270 19.29 13.25 -2.98
N ASN A 271 19.44 12.26 -3.84
CA ASN A 271 18.81 12.24 -5.16
C ASN A 271 18.20 10.89 -5.48
N GLU A 272 17.24 10.89 -6.41
CA GLU A 272 16.83 9.68 -7.13
C GLU A 272 16.35 8.55 -6.20
N LEU A 273 15.50 8.92 -5.24
CA LEU A 273 14.80 8.00 -4.36
C LEU A 273 13.76 7.19 -5.16
N ARG A 274 14.07 5.91 -5.41
CA ARG A 274 13.27 5.02 -6.26
C ARG A 274 13.09 3.65 -5.64
N LEU A 275 11.99 2.99 -6.02
CA LEU A 275 11.77 1.57 -5.78
C LEU A 275 12.18 0.79 -7.03
N THR A 276 12.93 -0.28 -6.87
CA THR A 276 13.42 -1.10 -7.99
C THR A 276 13.14 -2.58 -7.80
N ASN A 277 13.35 -3.34 -8.88
CA ASN A 277 13.22 -4.80 -8.91
C ASN A 277 11.82 -5.24 -8.46
N PHE A 278 10.82 -4.98 -9.30
CA PHE A 278 9.45 -5.41 -9.00
C PHE A 278 9.34 -6.94 -8.95
N ASN A 279 8.30 -7.44 -8.27
CA ASN A 279 7.98 -8.84 -8.24
C ASN A 279 7.46 -9.28 -9.62
N GLU A 280 8.29 -10.04 -10.35
CA GLU A 280 7.99 -10.57 -11.68
C GLU A 280 7.23 -11.91 -11.64
N LYS A 281 6.88 -12.41 -10.45
CA LYS A 281 6.07 -13.63 -10.34
C LYS A 281 4.69 -13.39 -10.96
N GLY A 282 4.42 -14.11 -12.05
CA GLY A 282 3.09 -14.16 -12.65
C GLY A 282 2.13 -15.00 -11.82
N GLY A 283 0.85 -14.64 -11.88
CA GLY A 283 -0.25 -15.50 -11.42
C GLY A 283 -0.99 -16.15 -12.58
N TRP A 284 -1.91 -17.05 -12.25
CA TRP A 284 -2.84 -17.62 -13.20
C TRP A 284 -4.25 -17.61 -12.61
N ALA A 285 -5.24 -17.67 -13.49
CA ALA A 285 -6.62 -17.86 -13.10
C ALA A 285 -7.24 -18.94 -14.00
N ALA A 286 -8.17 -19.70 -13.43
CA ALA A 286 -8.95 -20.68 -14.17
C ALA A 286 -10.41 -20.61 -13.73
N ASN A 287 -11.31 -20.75 -14.69
CA ASN A 287 -12.74 -20.81 -14.47
C ASN A 287 -13.31 -22.00 -15.22
N ALA A 288 -14.11 -22.81 -14.53
CA ALA A 288 -14.81 -23.95 -15.09
C ALA A 288 -16.30 -23.80 -14.81
N ARG A 289 -17.14 -24.04 -15.81
CA ARG A 289 -18.59 -24.00 -15.67
C ARG A 289 -19.24 -25.10 -16.48
N VAL A 290 -20.12 -25.86 -15.83
CA VAL A 290 -20.91 -26.93 -16.42
C VAL A 290 -22.38 -26.63 -16.17
N ILE A 291 -23.18 -26.61 -17.24
CA ILE A 291 -24.63 -26.44 -17.16
C ILE A 291 -25.27 -27.68 -17.79
N THR A 292 -26.03 -28.42 -17.00
CA THR A 292 -26.73 -29.63 -17.41
C THR A 292 -28.23 -29.39 -17.40
N LYS A 293 -28.89 -29.61 -18.54
CA LYS A 293 -30.35 -29.55 -18.63
C LYS A 293 -30.95 -30.94 -18.33
N LEU A 294 -31.86 -31.00 -17.37
CA LEU A 294 -32.57 -32.20 -16.92
C LEU A 294 -33.93 -32.32 -17.63
N ALA A 295 -33.91 -32.37 -18.98
CA ALA A 295 -35.11 -32.36 -19.81
C ALA A 295 -36.08 -31.22 -19.41
N ASP A 296 -37.30 -31.59 -19.02
CA ASP A 296 -38.37 -30.67 -18.60
C ASP A 296 -38.34 -30.35 -17.09
N LEU A 297 -37.54 -31.07 -16.30
CA LEU A 297 -37.47 -30.91 -14.85
C LEU A 297 -36.68 -29.66 -14.46
N GLY A 298 -35.64 -29.27 -15.21
CA GLY A 298 -34.86 -28.09 -14.83
C GLY A 298 -33.41 -28.07 -15.34
N THR A 299 -32.58 -27.31 -14.63
CA THR A 299 -31.15 -27.13 -14.95
C THR A 299 -30.29 -27.19 -13.71
N LEU A 300 -29.18 -27.92 -13.76
CA LEU A 300 -28.10 -27.90 -12.78
C LEU A 300 -26.93 -27.10 -13.34
N SER A 301 -26.44 -26.11 -12.60
CA SER A 301 -25.27 -25.30 -12.94
C SER A 301 -24.21 -25.45 -11.84
N ILE A 302 -23.05 -25.94 -12.23
CA ILE A 302 -21.87 -26.03 -11.37
C ILE A 302 -20.82 -25.09 -11.95
N ALA A 303 -20.25 -24.22 -11.14
CA ALA A 303 -19.14 -23.37 -11.49
C ALA A 303 -18.06 -23.44 -10.42
N GLY A 304 -16.81 -23.30 -10.84
CA GLY A 304 -15.68 -23.14 -9.95
C GLY A 304 -14.68 -22.18 -10.57
N SER A 305 -14.04 -21.38 -9.74
CA SER A 305 -12.97 -20.49 -10.19
C SER A 305 -11.84 -20.46 -9.18
N THR A 306 -10.63 -20.22 -9.69
CA THR A 306 -9.45 -20.01 -8.88
C THR A 306 -8.63 -18.88 -9.50
N LEU A 307 -8.07 -18.04 -8.66
CA LEU A 307 -7.19 -16.93 -9.02
C LEU A 307 -6.02 -16.97 -8.05
N LYS A 308 -4.78 -16.98 -8.57
CA LYS A 308 -3.57 -16.91 -7.76
C LYS A 308 -3.00 -15.48 -7.70
N PRO A 309 -2.26 -15.13 -6.63
CA PRO A 309 -1.55 -13.85 -6.53
C PRO A 309 -0.67 -13.58 -7.77
N GLY A 310 -0.58 -12.32 -8.15
CA GLY A 310 0.13 -11.85 -9.36
C GLY A 310 -0.69 -11.92 -10.65
N PHE A 311 -1.89 -12.53 -10.64
CA PHE A 311 -2.80 -12.48 -11.78
C PHE A 311 -3.49 -11.10 -11.87
N GLY A 312 -3.64 -10.60 -13.09
CA GLY A 312 -4.21 -9.28 -13.36
C GLY A 312 -4.33 -9.01 -14.86
N SER A 313 -5.01 -7.92 -15.21
CA SER A 313 -5.11 -7.46 -16.61
C SER A 313 -3.79 -6.82 -17.09
N ILE A 314 -3.60 -6.72 -18.41
CA ILE A 314 -2.35 -6.21 -19.02
C ILE A 314 -2.10 -4.74 -18.67
N ASP A 315 -3.16 -3.96 -18.50
CA ASP A 315 -3.14 -2.53 -18.17
C ASP A 315 -2.93 -2.26 -16.67
N GLN A 316 -3.03 -3.28 -15.81
CA GLN A 316 -2.84 -3.12 -14.37
C GLN A 316 -1.37 -2.89 -14.02
N LYS A 317 -1.14 -1.87 -13.18
CA LYS A 317 0.17 -1.61 -12.58
C LYS A 317 0.53 -2.76 -11.63
N VAL A 318 1.82 -2.89 -11.35
CA VAL A 318 2.36 -3.95 -10.47
C VAL A 318 1.64 -3.99 -9.11
N ASN A 319 1.37 -2.83 -8.49
CA ASN A 319 0.69 -2.76 -7.20
C ASN A 319 -0.82 -3.04 -7.23
N GLU A 320 -1.44 -3.05 -8.40
CA GLU A 320 -2.89 -3.27 -8.61
C GLU A 320 -3.24 -4.73 -8.88
N ARG A 321 -2.23 -5.57 -9.18
CA ARG A 321 -2.41 -7.01 -9.37
C ARG A 321 -2.84 -7.67 -8.06
N SER A 322 -3.57 -8.79 -8.16
CA SER A 322 -4.07 -9.48 -6.97
C SER A 322 -2.92 -9.92 -6.06
N LYS A 323 -3.09 -9.71 -4.76
CA LYS A 323 -2.22 -10.22 -3.67
C LYS A 323 -2.94 -11.29 -2.86
N GLU A 324 -4.02 -11.82 -3.41
CA GLU A 324 -4.89 -12.80 -2.76
C GLU A 324 -5.11 -13.98 -3.70
N GLU A 325 -5.12 -15.16 -3.13
CA GLU A 325 -5.65 -16.36 -3.76
C GLU A 325 -7.15 -16.43 -3.50
N ILE A 326 -7.96 -16.49 -4.55
CA ILE A 326 -9.41 -16.59 -4.44
C ILE A 326 -9.85 -17.90 -5.07
N ASN A 327 -10.52 -18.74 -4.30
CA ASN A 327 -11.11 -19.99 -4.76
C ASN A 327 -12.63 -19.94 -4.53
N THR A 328 -13.42 -20.08 -5.59
CA THR A 328 -14.89 -20.09 -5.51
C THR A 328 -15.46 -21.39 -6.05
N TYR A 329 -16.54 -21.86 -5.40
CA TYR A 329 -17.33 -22.98 -5.86
C TYR A 329 -18.81 -22.63 -5.75
N ASP A 330 -19.55 -22.82 -6.84
CA ASP A 330 -20.95 -22.46 -6.95
C ASP A 330 -21.74 -23.62 -7.54
N ILE A 331 -22.74 -24.09 -6.80
CA ILE A 331 -23.67 -25.13 -7.25
C ILE A 331 -25.07 -24.55 -7.13
N SER A 332 -25.79 -24.51 -8.25
CA SER A 332 -27.17 -24.04 -8.27
C SER A 332 -28.03 -24.90 -9.15
N SER A 333 -29.31 -25.03 -8.79
CA SER A 333 -30.29 -25.78 -9.56
C SER A 333 -31.60 -25.03 -9.59
N ASN A 334 -32.18 -24.92 -10.79
CA ASN A 334 -33.54 -24.47 -11.00
C ASN A 334 -34.37 -25.70 -11.38
N LEU A 335 -35.34 -26.06 -10.55
CA LEU A 335 -36.17 -27.25 -10.70
C LEU A 335 -37.64 -26.84 -10.77
N GLU A 336 -38.38 -27.42 -11.71
CA GLU A 336 -39.83 -27.32 -11.81
C GLU A 336 -40.44 -28.57 -11.18
N LEU A 337 -40.67 -28.52 -9.86
CA LEU A 337 -41.20 -29.67 -9.11
C LEU A 337 -42.65 -30.00 -9.50
N GLY A 338 -43.34 -29.11 -10.22
CA GLY A 338 -44.64 -29.39 -10.83
C GLY A 338 -44.61 -30.58 -11.79
N LYS A 339 -43.45 -30.90 -12.39
CA LYS A 339 -43.28 -32.04 -13.29
C LYS A 339 -43.44 -33.41 -12.64
N PHE A 340 -43.43 -33.51 -11.31
CA PHE A 340 -43.75 -34.75 -10.59
C PHE A 340 -45.27 -35.03 -10.50
N PHE A 341 -46.11 -34.06 -10.87
CA PHE A 341 -47.56 -34.21 -10.90
C PHE A 341 -48.06 -34.47 -12.33
N PRO A 342 -49.24 -35.09 -12.51
CA PRO A 342 -49.85 -35.23 -13.83
C PRO A 342 -50.00 -33.87 -14.49
N GLU A 343 -49.74 -33.79 -15.81
CA GLU A 343 -49.82 -32.54 -16.57
C GLU A 343 -51.19 -31.86 -16.45
N LYS A 344 -52.26 -32.67 -16.36
CA LYS A 344 -53.65 -32.25 -16.10
C LYS A 344 -53.90 -31.63 -14.72
N SER A 345 -52.92 -31.62 -13.81
CA SER A 345 -53.06 -30.94 -12.52
C SER A 345 -52.69 -29.46 -12.59
N GLY A 346 -51.90 -29.04 -13.59
CA GLY A 346 -51.52 -27.64 -13.80
C GLY A 346 -50.61 -27.09 -12.71
N VAL A 347 -50.12 -27.95 -11.81
CA VAL A 347 -49.28 -27.59 -10.67
C VAL A 347 -47.94 -27.04 -11.18
N GLN A 348 -47.59 -25.83 -10.73
CA GLN A 348 -46.33 -25.18 -11.02
C GLN A 348 -45.62 -24.87 -9.69
N ILE A 349 -44.45 -25.46 -9.51
CA ILE A 349 -43.61 -25.32 -8.31
C ILE A 349 -42.17 -25.06 -8.76
N PRO A 350 -41.84 -23.83 -9.18
CA PRO A 350 -40.49 -23.44 -9.51
C PRO A 350 -39.68 -23.29 -8.22
N MET A 351 -38.61 -24.06 -8.11
CA MET A 351 -37.68 -24.05 -6.99
C MET A 351 -36.26 -23.74 -7.48
N TYR A 352 -35.65 -22.73 -6.89
CA TYR A 352 -34.21 -22.47 -6.97
C TYR A 352 -33.54 -22.94 -5.69
N ILE A 353 -32.46 -23.70 -5.83
CA ILE A 353 -31.55 -24.02 -4.73
C ILE A 353 -30.13 -23.65 -5.15
N GLY A 354 -29.40 -22.98 -4.25
CA GLY A 354 -28.04 -22.52 -4.49
C GLY A 354 -27.15 -22.73 -3.27
N TYR A 355 -25.93 -23.15 -3.52
CA TYR A 355 -24.84 -23.25 -2.55
C TYR A 355 -23.59 -22.64 -3.16
N SER A 356 -22.94 -21.74 -2.44
CA SER A 356 -21.74 -21.05 -2.91
C SER A 356 -20.75 -20.90 -1.76
N GLU A 357 -19.48 -21.16 -2.03
CA GLU A 357 -18.37 -20.91 -1.12
C GLU A 357 -17.28 -20.11 -1.81
N SER A 358 -16.70 -19.18 -1.07
CA SER A 358 -15.53 -18.40 -1.48
C SER A 358 -14.50 -18.45 -0.36
N PHE A 359 -13.29 -18.85 -0.71
CA PHE A 359 -12.11 -18.84 0.16
C PHE A 359 -11.12 -17.84 -0.40
N THR A 360 -10.75 -16.84 0.39
CA THR A 360 -9.78 -15.81 0.02
C THR A 360 -8.60 -15.90 0.98
N ASP A 361 -7.46 -16.34 0.46
CA ASP A 361 -6.19 -16.51 1.18
C ASP A 361 -5.21 -15.40 0.78
N PRO A 362 -4.80 -14.52 1.70
CA PRO A 362 -3.88 -13.43 1.39
C PRO A 362 -2.44 -13.93 1.24
N GLU A 363 -1.67 -13.35 0.31
CA GLU A 363 -0.25 -13.66 0.11
C GLU A 363 0.60 -13.25 1.32
N TYR A 364 0.19 -12.19 2.02
CA TYR A 364 0.84 -11.64 3.21
C TYR A 364 -0.03 -11.85 4.45
N ASN A 365 0.59 -11.97 5.62
CA ASN A 365 -0.13 -12.11 6.88
C ASN A 365 -0.99 -10.84 7.16
N PRO A 366 -2.32 -10.95 7.34
CA PRO A 366 -3.17 -9.78 7.59
C PRO A 366 -2.85 -9.01 8.88
N LEU A 367 -2.28 -9.70 9.88
CA LEU A 367 -1.83 -9.09 11.13
C LEU A 367 -0.43 -8.51 11.02
N ASP A 368 0.35 -9.00 10.05
CA ASP A 368 1.71 -8.51 9.78
C ASP A 368 1.96 -8.38 8.26
N PRO A 369 1.41 -7.33 7.61
CA PRO A 369 1.26 -7.29 6.16
C PRO A 369 2.56 -7.25 5.35
N ASP A 370 3.71 -7.09 6.01
CA ASP A 370 5.05 -7.15 5.42
C ASP A 370 5.68 -8.54 5.42
N ILE A 371 5.11 -9.50 6.16
CA ILE A 371 5.58 -10.89 6.20
C ILE A 371 4.68 -11.76 5.30
N PRO A 372 5.25 -12.54 4.36
CA PRO A 372 4.49 -13.51 3.60
C PRO A 372 3.75 -14.48 4.52
N LEU A 373 2.49 -14.80 4.23
CA LEU A 373 1.69 -15.69 5.07
C LEU A 373 2.37 -17.05 5.23
N GLN A 374 2.98 -17.57 4.16
CA GLN A 374 3.73 -18.82 4.19
C GLN A 374 4.90 -18.79 5.20
N ALA A 375 5.66 -17.69 5.25
CA ALA A 375 6.75 -17.54 6.21
C ALA A 375 6.23 -17.51 7.67
N ALA A 376 5.06 -16.91 7.91
CA ALA A 376 4.42 -16.97 9.23
C ALA A 376 3.96 -18.40 9.60
N LEU A 377 3.49 -19.18 8.62
CA LEU A 377 3.09 -20.58 8.83
C LEU A 377 4.28 -21.51 9.09
N ASP A 378 5.40 -21.29 8.40
CA ASP A 378 6.62 -22.08 8.56
C ASP A 378 7.30 -21.81 9.92
N ASN A 379 7.14 -20.59 10.46
CA ASN A 379 7.63 -20.17 11.77
C ASN A 379 6.66 -20.44 12.94
N ALA A 380 5.55 -21.15 12.70
CA ALA A 380 4.61 -21.53 13.76
C ALA A 380 5.23 -22.59 14.68
N ALA A 381 5.06 -22.45 16.00
CA ALA A 381 5.68 -23.35 16.98
C ALA A 381 5.10 -24.77 16.94
N ASN A 382 3.85 -24.92 16.52
CA ASN A 382 3.18 -26.22 16.40
C ASN A 382 2.00 -26.17 15.41
N LYS A 383 1.42 -27.34 15.13
CA LYS A 383 0.29 -27.48 14.21
C LYS A 383 -0.95 -26.68 14.65
N ALA A 384 -1.24 -26.59 15.95
CA ALA A 384 -2.40 -25.87 16.44
C ALA A 384 -2.27 -24.36 16.21
N GLU A 385 -1.08 -23.80 16.41
CA GLU A 385 -0.79 -22.40 16.07
C GLU A 385 -0.90 -22.17 14.56
N ARG A 386 -0.33 -23.08 13.75
CA ARG A 386 -0.43 -23.01 12.29
C ARG A 386 -1.88 -23.00 11.79
N ASP A 387 -2.71 -23.91 12.30
CA ASP A 387 -4.13 -24.00 11.94
C ASP A 387 -4.91 -22.76 12.41
N SER A 388 -4.52 -22.17 13.54
CA SER A 388 -5.05 -20.89 14.02
C SER A 388 -4.71 -19.73 13.07
N ILE A 389 -3.46 -19.62 12.62
CA ILE A 389 -3.01 -18.58 11.68
C ILE A 389 -3.80 -18.68 10.36
N ILE A 390 -3.97 -19.90 9.83
CA ILE A 390 -4.75 -20.12 8.59
C ILE A 390 -6.19 -19.65 8.79
N ARG A 391 -6.85 -20.09 9.87
CA ARG A 391 -8.25 -19.75 10.12
C ARG A 391 -8.47 -18.25 10.30
N LEU A 392 -7.56 -17.56 10.99
CA LEU A 392 -7.66 -16.12 11.24
C LEU A 392 -7.33 -15.28 9.99
N SER A 393 -6.42 -15.76 9.15
CA SER A 393 -5.97 -15.02 7.97
C SER A 393 -6.90 -15.20 6.77
N ARG A 394 -7.67 -16.29 6.72
CA ARG A 394 -8.56 -16.63 5.63
C ARG A 394 -9.90 -15.92 5.74
N ASP A 395 -10.26 -15.25 4.66
CA ASP A 395 -11.60 -14.72 4.45
C ASP A 395 -12.47 -15.82 3.82
N TYR A 396 -13.60 -16.12 4.46
CA TYR A 396 -14.51 -17.17 4.02
C TYR A 396 -15.94 -16.66 3.98
N VAL A 397 -16.62 -16.95 2.88
CA VAL A 397 -18.03 -16.63 2.69
C VAL A 397 -18.75 -17.86 2.15
N MET A 398 -19.81 -18.29 2.84
CA MET A 398 -20.73 -19.32 2.39
C MET A 398 -22.11 -18.71 2.18
N ARG A 399 -22.74 -18.99 1.04
CA ARG A 399 -24.11 -18.59 0.73
C ARG A 399 -24.97 -19.80 0.45
N ARG A 400 -26.16 -19.83 1.04
CA ARG A 400 -27.18 -20.86 0.83
C ARG A 400 -28.48 -20.18 0.49
N SER A 401 -29.11 -20.62 -0.59
CA SER A 401 -30.35 -20.03 -1.08
C SER A 401 -31.35 -21.14 -1.40
N LEU A 402 -32.59 -20.95 -0.98
CA LEU A 402 -33.72 -21.81 -1.34
C LEU A 402 -34.92 -20.91 -1.60
N ASN A 403 -35.34 -20.81 -2.86
CA ASN A 403 -36.42 -19.93 -3.29
C ASN A 403 -37.49 -20.73 -4.04
N PHE A 404 -38.74 -20.58 -3.63
CA PHE A 404 -39.92 -21.00 -4.35
C PHE A 404 -40.60 -19.75 -4.88
N THR A 405 -40.72 -19.64 -6.20
CA THR A 405 -41.25 -18.44 -6.84
C THR A 405 -42.51 -18.78 -7.60
N ASN A 406 -43.59 -18.06 -7.30
CA ASN A 406 -44.87 -18.17 -7.97
C ASN A 406 -45.41 -19.61 -7.98
N VAL A 407 -45.37 -20.27 -6.82
CA VAL A 407 -45.97 -21.59 -6.63
C VAL A 407 -47.47 -21.46 -6.77
N ARG A 408 -48.06 -22.12 -7.75
CA ARG A 408 -49.48 -21.97 -8.10
C ARG A 408 -50.02 -23.20 -8.80
N ILE A 409 -51.34 -23.26 -8.90
CA ILE A 409 -52.03 -24.21 -9.75
C ILE A 409 -52.56 -23.44 -10.96
N ASN A 410 -52.09 -23.78 -12.15
CA ASN A 410 -52.61 -23.16 -13.36
C ASN A 410 -54.06 -23.59 -13.59
N LYS A 411 -54.86 -22.64 -14.06
CA LYS A 411 -56.25 -22.87 -14.36
C LYS A 411 -56.41 -23.86 -15.51
N MET A 412 -57.22 -24.89 -15.29
CA MET A 412 -57.69 -25.83 -16.31
C MET A 412 -59.05 -25.37 -16.87
N ASP A 413 -59.44 -25.85 -18.05
CA ASP A 413 -60.65 -25.44 -18.79
C ASP A 413 -61.89 -25.17 -17.90
N GLY A 414 -62.55 -24.01 -18.12
CA GLY A 414 -63.75 -23.61 -17.39
C GLY A 414 -63.92 -22.08 -17.19
N LYS A 415 -65.11 -21.66 -16.73
CA LYS A 415 -65.36 -20.25 -16.37
C LYS A 415 -64.60 -19.90 -15.09
N PRO A 416 -63.95 -18.71 -15.01
CA PRO A 416 -63.21 -18.30 -13.81
C PRO A 416 -64.20 -18.02 -12.68
N HIS A 417 -64.01 -18.69 -11.53
CA HIS A 417 -64.71 -18.38 -10.30
C HIS A 417 -63.78 -17.69 -9.31
N PHE A 418 -64.35 -16.87 -8.42
CA PHE A 418 -63.57 -16.17 -7.40
C PHE A 418 -62.93 -17.15 -6.38
N TYR A 419 -63.53 -18.31 -6.19
CA TYR A 419 -63.03 -19.34 -5.26
C TYR A 419 -62.04 -20.33 -5.90
N ASP A 420 -61.65 -20.15 -7.16
CA ASP A 420 -60.69 -21.06 -7.81
C ASP A 420 -59.32 -20.97 -7.12
N ILE A 421 -58.73 -22.13 -6.80
CA ILE A 421 -57.39 -22.22 -6.20
C ILE A 421 -56.33 -21.64 -7.15
N SER A 422 -56.60 -21.61 -8.46
CA SER A 422 -55.72 -20.99 -9.47
C SER A 422 -55.56 -19.48 -9.32
N ASN A 423 -56.42 -18.82 -8.53
CA ASN A 423 -56.28 -17.40 -8.21
C ASN A 423 -55.18 -17.16 -7.16
N TRP A 424 -54.65 -18.20 -6.52
CA TRP A 424 -53.65 -18.09 -5.46
C TRP A 424 -52.25 -18.43 -5.97
N SER A 425 -51.26 -17.63 -5.54
CA SER A 425 -49.84 -17.93 -5.74
C SER A 425 -49.04 -17.64 -4.48
N PHE A 426 -48.03 -18.47 -4.23
CA PHE A 426 -47.20 -18.44 -3.04
C PHE A 426 -45.73 -18.22 -3.41
N ASN A 427 -45.05 -17.40 -2.63
CA ASN A 427 -43.62 -17.15 -2.72
C ASN A 427 -42.99 -17.46 -1.36
N TYR A 428 -41.86 -18.15 -1.38
CA TYR A 428 -41.04 -18.38 -0.20
C TYR A 428 -39.57 -18.27 -0.60
N ALA A 429 -38.78 -17.50 0.14
CA ALA A 429 -37.35 -17.39 -0.09
C ALA A 429 -36.60 -17.47 1.23
N PHE A 430 -35.58 -18.30 1.25
CA PHE A 430 -34.61 -18.42 2.33
C PHE A 430 -33.22 -18.13 1.78
N ASN A 431 -32.52 -17.18 2.39
CA ASN A 431 -31.13 -16.89 2.07
C ASN A 431 -30.32 -16.83 3.36
N GLU A 432 -29.23 -17.59 3.41
CA GLU A 432 -28.26 -17.57 4.50
C GLU A 432 -26.90 -17.17 3.94
N THR A 433 -26.27 -16.18 4.55
CA THR A 433 -24.88 -15.82 4.31
C THR A 433 -24.12 -15.99 5.61
N TYR A 434 -23.18 -16.92 5.63
CA TYR A 434 -22.20 -17.09 6.69
C TYR A 434 -20.87 -16.50 6.23
N SER A 435 -20.19 -15.77 7.10
CA SER A 435 -18.84 -15.30 6.80
C SER A 435 -17.98 -15.20 8.05
N HIS A 436 -16.68 -15.37 7.86
CA HIS A 436 -15.66 -15.00 8.83
C HIS A 436 -14.47 -14.37 8.09
N ASN A 437 -13.76 -13.50 8.78
CA ASN A 437 -12.55 -12.85 8.29
C ASN A 437 -11.68 -12.42 9.47
N ILE A 438 -10.55 -11.80 9.20
CA ILE A 438 -9.62 -11.35 10.25
C ILE A 438 -10.25 -10.41 11.30
N ARG A 439 -11.30 -9.67 10.95
CA ARG A 439 -11.99 -8.74 11.86
C ARG A 439 -13.23 -9.33 12.53
N THR A 440 -13.76 -10.43 11.99
CA THR A 440 -15.07 -10.98 12.36
C THR A 440 -14.96 -12.49 12.49
N GLU A 441 -14.98 -12.97 13.73
CA GLU A 441 -14.92 -14.41 14.03
C GLU A 441 -16.10 -15.17 13.42
N ARG A 442 -17.30 -14.57 13.44
CA ARG A 442 -18.51 -15.18 12.89
C ARG A 442 -19.57 -14.13 12.58
N SER A 443 -20.08 -14.15 11.35
CA SER A 443 -21.24 -13.38 10.90
C SER A 443 -22.23 -14.30 10.19
N ILE A 444 -23.50 -14.23 10.59
CA ILE A 444 -24.61 -15.00 10.00
C ILE A 444 -25.76 -14.06 9.72
N ASP A 445 -26.10 -13.88 8.44
CA ASP A 445 -27.32 -13.20 8.00
C ASP A 445 -28.28 -14.26 7.44
N LYS A 446 -29.48 -14.34 8.03
CA LYS A 446 -30.55 -15.25 7.59
C LYS A 446 -31.78 -14.42 7.26
N ARG A 447 -32.23 -14.53 6.01
CA ARG A 447 -33.41 -13.81 5.50
C ARG A 447 -34.48 -14.80 5.10
N TYR A 448 -35.68 -14.55 5.59
CA TYR A 448 -36.89 -15.29 5.27
C TYR A 448 -37.87 -14.31 4.63
N HIS A 449 -38.36 -14.64 3.45
CA HIS A 449 -39.40 -13.85 2.78
C HIS A 449 -40.53 -14.79 2.38
N GLY A 450 -41.75 -14.43 2.77
CA GLY A 450 -42.96 -15.14 2.42
C GLY A 450 -43.94 -14.17 1.79
N GLY A 451 -44.61 -14.59 0.73
CA GLY A 451 -45.63 -13.80 0.06
C GLY A 451 -46.79 -14.68 -0.40
N ILE A 452 -48.01 -14.20 -0.18
CA ILE A 452 -49.22 -14.81 -0.69
C ILE A 452 -49.89 -13.77 -1.57
N MET A 453 -50.30 -14.16 -2.77
CA MET A 453 -50.98 -13.29 -3.71
C MET A 453 -52.25 -13.97 -4.19
N TYR A 454 -53.35 -13.21 -4.16
CA TYR A 454 -54.62 -13.58 -4.75
C TYR A 454 -54.89 -12.66 -5.95
N ASN A 455 -55.10 -13.24 -7.12
CA ASN A 455 -55.40 -12.52 -8.35
C ASN A 455 -56.58 -13.17 -9.06
N PHE A 456 -57.74 -12.52 -9.02
CA PHE A 456 -58.92 -12.90 -9.76
C PHE A 456 -59.27 -11.82 -10.79
N THR A 457 -59.31 -12.22 -12.06
CA THR A 457 -59.79 -11.36 -13.15
C THR A 457 -61.16 -11.85 -13.62
N GLY A 458 -62.22 -11.16 -13.19
CA GLY A 458 -63.57 -11.40 -13.69
C GLY A 458 -63.73 -10.85 -15.10
N ARG A 459 -64.27 -11.64 -16.03
CA ARG A 459 -64.77 -11.11 -17.30
C ARG A 459 -66.21 -10.64 -17.09
N PRO A 460 -66.51 -9.33 -17.12
CA PRO A 460 -67.89 -8.87 -17.06
C PRO A 460 -68.66 -9.41 -18.27
N LYS A 461 -69.91 -9.83 -18.06
CA LYS A 461 -70.82 -10.12 -19.19
C LYS A 461 -71.03 -8.81 -19.95
N ASN A 462 -70.64 -8.77 -21.22
CA ASN A 462 -70.94 -7.63 -22.09
C ASN A 462 -72.42 -7.68 -22.47
N ASN A 463 -73.28 -7.12 -21.62
CA ASN A 463 -74.66 -6.87 -21.96
C ASN A 463 -74.70 -5.56 -22.76
N SER A 464 -74.50 -5.61 -24.08
CA SER A 464 -74.82 -4.48 -24.94
C SER A 464 -76.35 -4.31 -24.96
N THR A 465 -76.86 -3.32 -24.23
CA THR A 465 -78.29 -2.97 -24.19
C THR A 465 -78.73 -2.05 -25.34
N PHE A 466 -77.95 -1.92 -26.41
CA PHE A 466 -78.36 -1.18 -27.61
C PHE A 466 -78.63 -2.16 -28.77
N PRO A 467 -79.87 -2.24 -29.27
CA PRO A 467 -80.18 -3.00 -30.47
C PRO A 467 -79.44 -2.41 -31.68
N GLU A 468 -78.98 -3.28 -32.58
CA GLU A 468 -78.60 -2.90 -33.94
C GLU A 468 -79.71 -2.05 -34.55
N ASN A 469 -79.39 -0.82 -34.95
CA ASN A 469 -80.26 -0.03 -35.81
C ASN A 469 -80.44 -0.80 -37.13
N GLN A 470 -81.60 -1.42 -37.31
CA GLN A 470 -82.08 -1.80 -38.63
C GLN A 470 -82.40 -0.54 -39.42
N ASN A 471 -81.95 -0.54 -40.68
CA ASN A 471 -82.11 0.51 -41.67
C ASN A 471 -83.56 1.00 -41.83
N ILE A 472 -83.71 2.29 -42.12
CA ILE A 472 -84.75 2.81 -43.01
C ILE A 472 -84.07 3.19 -44.32
#